data_AF-A0A356KPV2-F1
#
_entry.id   AF-A0A356KPV2-F1
#
_cell.length_a   1.000
_cell.length_b   1.000
_cell.length_c   1.000
_cell.angle_alpha   90.00
_cell.angle_beta   90.00
_cell.angle_gamma   90.00
#
_symmetry.space_group_name_H-M   'P 1'
#
loop_
_entity.id
_entity.type
_entity.pdbx_description
1 polymer ?
#
loop_
_entity_poly.entity_id
_entity_poly.type
_entity_poly.pdbx_seq_one_letter_code
_entity_poly.pdbx_strand_id
1 'polypeptide(L)'
;MAARRLLCEALDVAPPAPEDMIGNLGAVILPGEPPELAPGTPEPLQTALREQAGVEVPVFRFAGERVLRISAQAYNDLSEYQHLAEVLQRLLG
;
A
#
# COMPACT_ATOMS: atom_id res chain seq x y z
N MET A 1 -1.86 -8.93 -10.30
CA MET A 1 -1.49 -7.90 -11.29
C MET A 1 -2.53 -6.78 -11.43
N ALA A 2 -3.84 -7.03 -11.35
CA ALA A 2 -4.87 -5.97 -11.43
C ALA A 2 -4.90 -5.04 -10.19
N ALA A 3 -4.74 -5.60 -8.99
CA ALA A 3 -4.73 -4.85 -7.72
C ALA A 3 -3.71 -3.70 -7.66
N ARG A 4 -2.48 -3.99 -8.10
CA ARG A 4 -1.41 -2.99 -8.13
C ARG A 4 -1.72 -1.87 -9.12
N ARG A 5 -2.21 -2.21 -10.32
CA ARG A 5 -2.62 -1.20 -11.30
C ARG A 5 -3.72 -0.31 -10.74
N LEU A 6 -4.75 -0.92 -10.13
CA LEU A 6 -5.85 -0.20 -9.48
C LEU A 6 -5.35 0.74 -8.38
N LEU A 7 -4.40 0.30 -7.53
CA LEU A 7 -3.82 1.14 -6.49
C LEU A 7 -2.93 2.26 -7.05
N CYS A 8 -2.11 1.98 -8.06
CA CYS A 8 -1.28 3.00 -8.71
C CYS A 8 -2.14 4.05 -9.43
N GLU A 9 -3.23 3.63 -10.10
CA GLU A 9 -4.21 4.52 -10.73
C GLU A 9 -4.99 5.34 -9.68
N ALA A 10 -5.43 4.72 -8.59
CA ALA A 10 -6.17 5.40 -7.53
C ALA A 10 -5.33 6.45 -6.77
N LEU A 11 -4.02 6.22 -6.67
CA LEU A 11 -3.10 7.09 -5.94
C LEU A 11 -2.30 8.04 -6.85
N ASP A 12 -2.51 7.98 -8.17
CA ASP A 12 -1.77 8.73 -9.19
C ASP A 12 -0.24 8.60 -9.03
N VAL A 13 0.23 7.36 -8.79
CA VAL A 13 1.66 7.05 -8.60
C VAL A 13 2.19 6.13 -9.68
N ALA A 14 3.43 6.38 -10.10
CA ALA A 14 4.10 5.53 -11.07
C ALA A 14 4.37 4.13 -10.47
N PRO A 15 4.15 3.05 -11.25
CA PRO A 15 4.44 1.70 -10.79
C PRO A 15 5.94 1.53 -10.50
N PRO A 16 6.36 1.12 -9.28
CA PRO A 16 7.77 1.08 -8.89
C PRO A 16 8.63 -0.02 -9.55
N ALA A 17 8.04 -0.82 -10.44
CA ALA A 17 8.68 -1.95 -11.14
C ALA A 17 7.93 -2.30 -12.45
N PRO A 18 8.63 -2.84 -13.47
CA PRO A 18 7.99 -3.36 -14.68
C PRO A 18 7.04 -4.52 -14.37
N GLU A 19 6.01 -4.71 -15.21
CA GLU A 19 5.01 -5.77 -15.01
C GLU A 19 5.61 -7.17 -15.05
N ASP A 20 6.64 -7.37 -15.87
CA ASP A 20 7.33 -8.65 -16.06
C ASP A 20 8.18 -9.07 -14.84
N MET A 21 8.39 -8.17 -13.87
CA MET A 21 9.13 -8.43 -12.61
C MET A 21 8.23 -8.69 -11.40
N ILE A 22 6.91 -8.81 -11.59
CA ILE A 22 5.96 -8.93 -10.49
C ILE A 22 5.60 -10.41 -10.29
N GLY A 23 6.07 -10.98 -9.18
CA GLY A 23 5.53 -12.24 -8.66
C GLY A 23 4.14 -12.05 -8.05
N ASN A 24 3.71 -12.94 -7.16
CA ASN A 24 2.48 -12.76 -6.35
C ASN A 24 2.60 -11.64 -5.29
N LEU A 25 3.52 -10.68 -5.46
CA LEU A 25 3.84 -9.59 -4.54
C LEU A 25 3.96 -8.28 -5.32
N GLY A 26 3.19 -7.27 -4.92
CA GLY A 26 3.26 -5.91 -5.44
C GLY A 26 3.68 -4.93 -4.35
N ALA A 27 4.50 -3.94 -4.72
CA ALA A 27 4.81 -2.79 -3.88
C ALA A 27 4.21 -1.52 -4.50
N VAL A 28 3.73 -0.62 -3.66
CA VAL A 28 3.18 0.68 -4.01
C VAL A 28 3.86 1.73 -3.12
N ILE A 29 4.45 2.75 -3.73
CA ILE A 29 4.97 3.92 -3.01
C ILE A 29 3.76 4.79 -2.65
N LEU A 30 3.63 5.11 -1.36
CA LEU A 30 2.53 5.93 -0.87
C LEU A 30 2.92 7.40 -0.90
N PRO A 31 2.04 8.29 -1.36
CA PRO A 31 2.31 9.72 -1.39
C PRO A 31 2.39 10.33 0.03
N GLY A 32 3.07 11.48 0.11
CA GLY A 32 3.22 12.27 1.33
C GLY A 32 4.55 12.04 2.06
N GLU A 33 5.04 13.07 2.74
CA GLU A 33 6.23 12.96 3.57
C GLU A 33 5.90 12.13 4.82
N PRO A 34 6.59 11.00 5.04
CA PRO A 34 6.29 10.17 6.18
C PRO A 34 6.81 10.85 7.46
N PRO A 35 6.01 10.96 8.54
CA PRO A 35 6.35 11.73 9.73
C PRO A 35 7.65 11.22 10.35
N GLU A 36 8.46 12.06 10.99
CA GLU A 36 9.61 11.54 11.73
C GLU A 36 9.15 10.59 12.84
N LEU A 37 9.68 9.37 12.84
CA LEU A 37 9.36 8.35 13.83
C LEU A 37 10.63 7.98 14.62
N ALA A 38 10.48 7.82 15.93
CA ALA A 38 11.57 7.29 16.75
C ALA A 38 11.87 5.83 16.34
N PRO A 39 13.14 5.38 16.41
CA PRO A 39 13.51 4.00 16.09
C PRO A 39 12.64 2.98 16.83
N GLY A 40 12.12 1.98 16.10
CA GLY A 40 11.24 0.95 16.66
C GLY A 40 9.76 1.36 16.79
N THR A 41 9.40 2.59 16.42
CA THR A 41 7.99 3.00 16.39
C THR A 41 7.27 2.34 15.20
N PRO A 42 6.13 1.65 15.42
CA PRO A 42 5.34 1.07 14.33
C PRO A 42 4.84 2.15 13.38
N GLU A 43 4.72 1.82 12.09
CA GLU A 43 4.23 2.77 11.09
C GLU A 43 2.75 3.11 11.35
N PRO A 44 2.40 4.37 11.68
CA PRO A 44 1.04 4.73 12.08
C PRO A 44 -0.02 4.37 11.04
N LEU A 45 0.32 4.45 9.75
CA LEU A 45 -0.60 4.08 8.68
C LEU A 45 -0.96 2.59 8.72
N GLN A 46 -0.02 1.71 9.04
CA GLN A 46 -0.30 0.28 9.18
C GLN A 46 -1.30 0.03 10.31
N THR A 47 -1.13 0.73 11.44
CA THR A 47 -2.06 0.66 12.57
C THR A 47 -3.44 1.18 12.18
N ALA A 48 -3.52 2.31 11.48
CA ALA A 48 -4.77 2.91 11.03
C ALA A 48 -5.53 2.01 10.04
N LEU A 49 -4.84 1.38 9.09
CA LEU A 49 -5.44 0.43 8.15
C LEU A 49 -6.07 -0.76 8.88
N ARG A 50 -5.40 -1.31 9.88
CA ARG A 50 -5.94 -2.40 10.70
C ARG A 50 -7.14 -1.95 11.52
N GLU A 51 -7.01 -0.85 12.25
CA GLU A 51 -8.02 -0.43 13.25
C GLU A 51 -9.26 0.20 12.62
N GLN A 52 -9.11 0.92 11.50
CA GLN A 52 -10.22 1.65 10.86
C GLN A 52 -10.85 0.89 9.68
N ALA A 53 -10.15 -0.08 9.10
CA ALA A 53 -10.61 -0.78 7.90
C ALA A 53 -10.44 -2.31 7.97
N GLY A 54 -9.86 -2.86 9.04
CA GLY A 54 -9.62 -4.31 9.14
C GLY A 54 -8.60 -4.84 8.12
N VAL A 55 -7.78 -3.96 7.53
CA VAL A 55 -6.80 -4.34 6.51
C VAL A 55 -5.44 -4.60 7.15
N GLU A 56 -4.95 -5.84 7.05
CA GLU A 56 -3.61 -6.22 7.50
C GLU A 56 -2.63 -6.33 6.33
N VAL A 57 -1.95 -5.22 6.05
CA VAL A 57 -0.93 -5.13 4.99
C VAL A 57 0.35 -4.50 5.53
N PRO A 58 1.54 -5.01 5.15
CA PRO A 58 2.81 -4.39 5.55
C PRO A 58 2.95 -2.97 4.99
N VAL A 59 3.16 -2.00 5.88
CA VAL A 59 3.61 -0.65 5.53
C VAL A 59 4.94 -0.38 6.21
N PHE A 60 5.96 -0.02 5.44
CA PHE A 60 7.29 0.22 5.98
C PHE A 60 8.00 1.33 5.22
N ARG A 61 9.11 1.80 5.79
CA ARG A 61 9.95 2.83 5.18
C ARG A 61 11.09 2.19 4.42
N PHE A 62 11.32 2.66 3.21
CA PHE A 62 12.43 2.20 2.38
C PHE A 62 13.00 3.38 1.58
N ALA A 63 14.30 3.63 1.71
CA ALA A 63 15.00 4.71 1.01
C ALA A 63 14.37 6.12 1.19
N GLY A 64 13.78 6.40 2.36
CA GLY A 64 13.13 7.69 2.66
C GLY A 64 11.63 7.73 2.30
N GLU A 65 11.15 6.75 1.54
CA GLU A 65 9.76 6.67 1.09
C GLU A 65 8.93 5.73 1.97
N ARG A 66 7.61 5.95 2.02
CA ARG A 66 6.67 5.00 2.62
C ARG A 66 6.21 4.01 1.55
N VAL A 67 6.35 2.72 1.84
CA VAL A 67 6.01 1.63 0.91
C VAL A 67 4.95 0.74 1.52
N LEU A 68 3.88 0.52 0.76
CA LEU A 68 2.88 -0.50 1.01
C LEU A 68 3.22 -1.74 0.19
N ARG A 69 3.20 -2.93 0.80
CA ARG A 69 3.36 -4.19 0.09
C ARG A 69 2.10 -5.02 0.18
N ILE A 70 1.61 -5.48 -0.96
CA ILE A 70 0.47 -6.38 -1.07
C ILE A 70 0.88 -7.71 -1.69
N SER A 71 0.28 -8.80 -1.24
CA SER A 71 0.35 -10.07 -1.95
C SER A 71 -0.79 -10.11 -2.95
N ALA A 72 -0.51 -10.22 -4.24
CA ALA A 72 -1.49 -10.49 -5.28
C ALA A 72 -1.59 -12.00 -5.50
N GLN A 73 -2.20 -12.70 -4.54
CA GLN A 73 -2.51 -14.12 -4.71
C GLN A 73 -3.74 -14.28 -5.61
N ALA A 74 -3.82 -15.38 -6.36
CA ALA A 74 -4.92 -15.66 -7.29
C ALA A 74 -6.31 -15.80 -6.63
N TYR A 75 -6.37 -15.85 -5.30
CA TYR A 75 -7.59 -16.01 -4.50
C TYR A 75 -8.12 -14.71 -3.91
N ASN A 76 -7.42 -13.59 -4.06
CA ASN A 76 -7.86 -12.34 -3.46
C ASN A 76 -8.96 -11.71 -4.31
N ASP A 77 -10.04 -11.28 -3.68
CA ASP A 77 -11.16 -10.67 -4.40
C ASP A 77 -10.77 -9.25 -4.83
N LEU A 78 -11.16 -8.85 -6.05
CA LEU A 78 -10.86 -7.50 -6.55
C LEU A 78 -11.45 -6.40 -5.65
N SER A 79 -12.59 -6.69 -5.00
CA SER A 79 -13.26 -5.79 -4.07
C SER A 79 -12.44 -5.46 -2.82
N GLU A 80 -11.59 -6.39 -2.34
CA GLU A 80 -10.70 -6.14 -1.20
C GLU A 80 -9.66 -5.07 -1.54
N TYR A 81 -9.17 -5.06 -2.78
CA TYR A 81 -8.22 -4.06 -3.25
C TYR A 81 -8.88 -2.72 -3.54
N GLN A 82 -10.14 -2.72 -3.99
CA GLN A 82 -10.94 -1.50 -4.12
C GLN A 82 -11.16 -0.86 -2.74
N HIS A 83 -11.55 -1.66 -1.75
CA HIS A 83 -11.70 -1.19 -0.38
C HIS A 83 -10.39 -0.62 0.19
N LEU A 84 -9.26 -1.31 -0.04
CA LEU A 84 -7.95 -0.81 0.35
C LEU A 84 -7.63 0.53 -0.32
N ALA A 85 -7.91 0.69 -1.61
CA ALA A 85 -7.69 1.94 -2.34
C ALA A 85 -8.50 3.09 -1.74
N GLU A 86 -9.80 2.88 -1.47
CA GLU A 86 -10.68 3.89 -0.87
C GLU A 86 -10.20 4.34 0.52
N VAL A 87 -9.76 3.38 1.35
CA VAL A 87 -9.26 3.68 2.70
C VAL A 87 -7.94 4.44 2.63
N LEU A 88 -7.03 4.07 1.73
CA LEU A 88 -5.77 4.78 1.54
C LEU A 88 -6.00 6.22 1.09
N GLN A 89 -6.93 6.45 0.14
CA GLN A 89 -7.30 7.81 -0.29
C GLN A 89 -7.84 8.65 0.87
N ARG A 90 -8.67 8.06 1.75
CA ARG A 90 -9.20 8.76 2.93
C ARG A 90 -8.14 9.07 4.00
N LEU A 91 -7.11 8.23 4.13
CA LEU A 91 -6.07 8.37 5.15
C LEU A 91 -4.87 9.22 4.71
N LEU A 92 -4.67 9.36 3.39
CA LEU A 92 -3.54 10.09 2.80
C LEU A 92 -3.93 11.41 2.15
N GLY A 93 -5.21 11.65 1.87
CA GLY A 93 -5.77 12.95 1.46
C GLY A 93 -6.14 13.82 2.66
#